data_AF-A0A1T3P516-F1
#
_entry.id   AF-A0A1T3P516-F1
#
_cell.length_a   1.000
_cell.length_b   1.000
_cell.length_c   1.000
_cell.angle_alpha   90.00
_cell.angle_beta   90.00
_cell.angle_gamma   90.00
#
_symmetry.space_group_name_H-M   'P 1'
#
loop_
_entity.id
_entity.type
_entity.pdbx_description
1 polymer ?
#
loop_
_entity_poly.entity_id
_entity_poly.type
_entity_poly.pdbx_seq_one_letter_code
_entity_poly.pdbx_strand_id
1 'polypeptide(L)'
;MTTHYTDDDLYREAARQHHKATQDPDYVGIGEQMADEKVGDTDTTWDELDEEEFDLARTGIDELLHDAADMSRWAIDAGADHLEPHERTLAYTAKDGRPLIRIHFAFADEIPEKNREGCIEAFTNHLQMLARVTLG
;
A
#
# COMPACT_ATOMS: atom_id res chain seq x y z
N MET A 1 -4.22 -8.10 26.62
CA MET A 1 -5.37 -7.24 26.28
C MET A 1 -5.85 -7.68 24.92
N THR A 2 -7.16 -7.70 24.70
CA THR A 2 -7.77 -7.99 23.40
C THR A 2 -8.15 -6.66 22.78
N THR A 3 -7.49 -6.27 21.69
CA THR A 3 -7.76 -5.03 20.95
C THR A 3 -9.02 -5.17 20.10
N HIS A 4 -9.67 -4.04 19.82
CA HIS A 4 -10.83 -3.96 18.92
C HIS A 4 -10.48 -3.95 17.41
N TYR A 5 -9.19 -3.97 17.06
CA TYR A 5 -8.70 -3.97 15.68
C TYR A 5 -7.70 -5.12 15.43
N THR A 6 -7.56 -5.48 14.16
CA THR A 6 -6.58 -6.45 13.66
C THR A 6 -5.39 -5.76 12.97
N ASP A 7 -4.31 -6.51 12.74
CA ASP A 7 -3.16 -6.01 11.97
C ASP A 7 -3.57 -5.57 10.55
N ASP A 8 -4.52 -6.27 9.92
CA ASP A 8 -5.03 -5.90 8.60
C ASP A 8 -5.76 -4.55 8.61
N ASP A 9 -6.40 -4.19 9.72
CA ASP A 9 -7.05 -2.88 9.88
C ASP A 9 -6.00 -1.76 9.98
N LEU A 10 -4.91 -2.00 10.72
CA LEU A 10 -3.77 -1.07 10.80
C LEU A 10 -3.11 -0.85 9.43
N TYR A 11 -2.92 -1.91 8.65
CA TYR A 11 -2.37 -1.80 7.30
C TYR A 11 -3.28 -1.00 6.36
N ARG A 12 -4.60 -1.23 6.42
CA ARG A 12 -5.57 -0.48 5.61
C ARG A 12 -5.56 1.01 5.96
N GLU A 13 -5.52 1.33 7.25
CA GLU A 13 -5.50 2.72 7.71
C GLU A 13 -4.17 3.42 7.37
N ALA A 14 -3.02 2.77 7.56
CA ALA A 14 -1.73 3.31 7.17
C ALA A 14 -1.65 3.63 5.66
N ALA A 15 -2.19 2.75 4.80
CA ALA A 15 -2.24 3.01 3.35
C ALA A 15 -3.09 4.26 3.02
N ARG A 16 -4.21 4.46 3.73
CA ARG A 16 -5.08 5.64 3.58
C ARG A 16 -4.39 6.93 4.05
N GLN A 17 -3.72 6.88 5.21
CA GLN A 17 -2.96 8.00 5.75
C GLN A 17 -1.80 8.41 4.83
N HIS A 18 -1.05 7.45 4.31
CA HIS A 18 0.01 7.70 3.32
C HIS A 18 -0.57 8.38 2.07
N HIS A 19 -1.72 7.94 1.56
CA HIS A 19 -2.39 8.59 0.43
C HIS A 19 -2.77 10.04 0.74
N LYS A 20 -3.40 10.30 1.90
CA LYS A 20 -3.76 11.67 2.32
C LYS A 20 -2.54 12.57 2.49
N ALA A 21 -1.46 12.07 3.10
CA ALA A 21 -0.21 12.81 3.25
C ALA A 21 0.41 13.23 1.90
N THR A 22 0.17 12.49 0.82
CA THR A 22 0.61 12.89 -0.53
C THR A 22 -0.28 13.94 -1.20
N GLN A 23 -1.51 14.14 -0.72
CA GLN A 23 -2.50 15.06 -1.27
C GLN A 23 -2.59 16.40 -0.52
N ASP A 24 -2.33 16.37 0.79
CA ASP A 24 -2.29 17.56 1.64
C ASP A 24 -1.12 17.43 2.63
N PRO A 25 0.09 17.89 2.25
CA PRO A 25 1.31 17.71 3.03
C PRO A 25 1.35 18.56 4.31
N ASP A 26 0.30 19.35 4.59
CA ASP A 26 0.21 20.21 5.75
C ASP A 26 -1.02 19.87 6.60
N TYR A 27 -0.76 19.54 7.86
CA TYR A 27 -1.46 20.09 9.04
C TYR A 27 -2.34 19.20 9.94
N VAL A 28 -2.63 17.92 9.63
CA VAL A 28 -3.45 17.11 10.56
C VAL A 28 -2.70 15.82 10.92
N GLY A 29 -2.40 15.61 12.20
CA GLY A 29 -1.63 14.45 12.67
C GLY A 29 -2.41 13.15 12.49
N ILE A 30 -1.70 12.00 12.46
CA ILE A 30 -2.29 10.66 12.25
C ILE A 30 -3.56 10.44 13.09
N GLY A 31 -3.51 10.75 14.39
CA GLY A 31 -4.66 10.59 15.29
C GLY A 31 -5.87 11.46 14.90
N GLU A 32 -5.67 12.71 14.54
CA GLU A 32 -6.76 13.61 14.15
C GLU A 32 -7.41 13.16 12.83
N GLN A 33 -6.65 12.56 11.91
CA GLN A 33 -7.19 12.01 10.67
C GLN A 33 -7.91 10.66 10.86
N MET A 34 -7.63 9.94 11.95
CA MET A 34 -8.24 8.67 12.29
C MET A 34 -9.56 8.83 13.02
N ALA A 35 -9.68 9.83 13.91
CA ALA A 35 -10.76 9.95 14.89
C ALA A 35 -12.16 9.65 14.34
N ASP A 36 -12.57 10.31 13.26
CA ASP A 36 -13.93 10.18 12.69
C ASP A 36 -14.13 8.94 11.79
N GLU A 37 -13.10 8.11 11.61
CA GLU A 37 -13.11 7.01 10.65
C GLU A 37 -13.41 5.68 11.33
N LYS A 38 -14.10 4.78 10.62
CA LYS A 38 -14.45 3.46 11.16
C LYS A 38 -13.23 2.57 11.30
N VAL A 39 -13.19 1.81 12.40
CA VAL A 39 -12.23 0.73 12.60
C VAL A 39 -12.63 -0.44 11.69
N GLY A 40 -11.97 -0.57 10.54
CA GLY A 40 -12.29 -1.61 9.56
C GLY A 40 -13.76 -1.56 9.11
N ASP A 41 -14.43 -2.72 9.08
CA ASP A 41 -15.85 -2.85 8.70
C ASP A 41 -16.81 -2.72 9.91
N THR A 42 -16.33 -2.21 11.05
CA THR A 42 -17.16 -2.05 12.25
C THR A 42 -18.03 -0.79 12.17
N ASP A 43 -18.97 -0.67 13.10
CA ASP A 43 -19.71 0.59 13.31
C ASP A 43 -19.01 1.53 14.30
N THR A 44 -17.86 1.11 14.86
CA THR A 44 -17.05 1.87 15.81
C THR A 44 -16.03 2.71 15.06
N THR A 45 -15.94 3.99 15.40
CA THR A 45 -14.91 4.90 14.92
C THR A 45 -13.67 4.86 15.81
N TRP A 46 -12.52 5.32 15.31
CA TRP A 46 -11.30 5.32 16.10
C TRP A 46 -11.43 6.19 17.36
N ASP A 47 -12.20 7.30 17.35
CA ASP A 47 -12.43 8.14 18.54
C ASP A 47 -13.32 7.50 19.61
N GLU A 48 -14.09 6.47 19.23
CA GLU A 48 -14.97 5.72 20.12
C GLU A 48 -14.21 4.60 20.87
N LEU A 49 -12.94 4.38 20.53
CA LEU A 49 -12.03 3.53 21.31
C LEU A 49 -11.65 4.22 22.62
N ASP A 50 -11.21 3.45 23.61
CA ASP A 50 -10.61 4.06 24.79
C ASP A 50 -9.28 4.76 24.45
N GLU A 51 -8.89 5.74 25.28
CA GLU A 51 -7.71 6.58 25.03
C GLU A 51 -6.42 5.74 24.90
N GLU A 52 -6.31 4.64 25.66
CA GLU A 52 -5.14 3.75 25.60
C GLU A 52 -5.09 2.98 24.29
N GLU A 53 -6.22 2.42 23.84
CA GLU A 53 -6.33 1.72 22.55
C GLU A 53 -6.12 2.66 21.36
N PHE A 54 -6.67 3.87 21.43
CA PHE A 54 -6.47 4.88 20.39
C PHE A 54 -5.00 5.29 20.28
N ASP A 55 -4.32 5.52 21.41
CA ASP A 55 -2.90 5.87 21.43
C ASP A 55 -2.00 4.72 20.94
N LEU A 56 -2.34 3.48 21.29
CA LEU A 56 -1.65 2.29 20.76
C LEU A 56 -1.84 2.16 19.26
N ALA A 57 -3.06 2.36 18.75
CA ALA A 57 -3.35 2.32 17.31
C ALA A 57 -2.58 3.41 16.56
N ARG A 58 -2.60 4.65 17.07
CA ARG A 58 -1.87 5.79 16.50
C ARG A 58 -0.38 5.51 16.44
N THR A 59 0.21 4.97 17.52
CA THR A 59 1.64 4.63 17.56
C THR A 59 1.97 3.53 16.55
N GLY A 60 1.15 2.48 16.47
CA GLY A 60 1.36 1.41 15.48
C GLY A 60 1.28 1.91 14.04
N ILE A 61 0.38 2.85 13.74
CA ILE A 61 0.28 3.45 12.40
C ILE A 61 1.47 4.36 12.11
N ASP A 62 1.95 5.14 13.08
CA ASP A 62 3.16 5.95 12.95
C ASP A 62 4.38 5.08 12.64
N GLU A 63 4.55 3.96 13.35
CA GLU A 63 5.61 2.98 13.08
C GLU A 63 5.50 2.39 11.67
N LEU A 64 4.30 2.00 11.23
CA LEU A 64 4.07 1.48 9.87
C LEU A 64 4.39 2.53 8.79
N LEU A 65 4.09 3.80 9.02
CA LEU A 65 4.41 4.89 8.09
C LEU A 65 5.90 5.21 8.09
N HIS A 66 6.56 5.14 9.25
CA HIS A 66 8.00 5.31 9.36
C HIS A 66 8.77 4.24 8.60
N ASP A 67 8.31 2.99 8.69
CA ASP A 67 8.92 1.84 8.02
C ASP A 67 8.46 1.68 6.56
N ALA A 68 7.49 2.49 6.11
CA ALA A 68 7.04 2.46 4.72
C ALA A 68 8.19 2.81 3.77
N ALA A 69 8.27 2.11 2.65
CA ALA A 69 9.26 2.40 1.63
C ALA A 69 9.03 3.82 1.08
N ASP A 70 10.06 4.67 1.13
CA ASP A 70 10.05 5.98 0.47
C ASP A 70 10.00 5.79 -1.05
N MET A 71 8.78 5.88 -1.59
CA MET A 71 8.50 5.81 -3.02
C MET A 71 8.39 7.20 -3.66
N SER A 72 8.66 8.29 -2.93
CA SER A 72 8.38 9.65 -3.39
C SER A 72 9.18 9.98 -4.65
N ARG A 73 10.45 9.57 -4.73
CA ARG A 73 11.25 9.76 -5.94
C ARG A 73 10.67 9.02 -7.15
N TRP A 74 10.24 7.78 -6.98
CA TRP A 74 9.65 6.98 -8.06
C TRP A 74 8.35 7.60 -8.57
N ALA A 75 7.50 8.09 -7.65
CA ALA A 75 6.26 8.77 -8.00
C ALA A 75 6.51 10.08 -8.76
N ILE A 76 7.51 10.87 -8.33
CA ILE A 76 7.92 12.11 -9.02
C ILE A 76 8.44 11.80 -10.42
N ASP A 77 9.37 10.85 -10.54
CA ASP A 77 9.97 10.48 -11.82
C ASP A 77 8.89 9.95 -12.79
N ALA A 78 7.97 9.10 -12.32
CA ALA A 78 6.84 8.61 -13.13
C ALA A 78 5.91 9.73 -13.63
N GLY A 79 5.58 10.70 -12.76
CA GLY A 79 4.76 11.85 -13.15
C GLY A 79 5.48 12.79 -14.13
N ALA A 80 6.79 12.99 -13.95
CA ALA A 80 7.62 13.78 -14.87
C ALA A 80 7.69 13.15 -16.28
N ASP A 81 7.64 11.82 -16.35
CA ASP A 81 7.61 11.05 -17.60
C ASP A 81 6.18 10.86 -18.16
N HIS A 82 5.16 11.50 -17.58
CA HIS A 82 3.75 11.36 -17.94
C HIS A 82 3.24 9.90 -17.91
N LEU A 83 3.77 9.09 -16.98
CA LEU A 83 3.32 7.73 -16.76
C LEU A 83 2.21 7.67 -15.71
N GLU A 84 1.17 6.90 -16.00
CA GLU A 84 0.07 6.65 -15.08
C GLU A 84 0.23 5.29 -14.41
N PRO A 85 0.13 5.22 -13.06
CA PRO A 85 0.15 3.95 -12.34
C PRO A 85 -0.96 3.01 -12.85
N HIS A 86 -0.60 1.75 -13.05
CA HIS A 86 -1.53 0.71 -13.45
C HIS A 86 -1.96 -0.10 -12.22
N GLU A 87 -3.26 -0.38 -12.09
CA GLU A 87 -3.83 -1.07 -10.92
C GLU A 87 -3.30 -2.50 -10.77
N ARG A 88 -3.03 -3.15 -11.90
CA ARG A 88 -2.54 -4.53 -11.93
C ARG A 88 -1.09 -4.60 -11.46
N THR A 89 -0.84 -5.38 -10.42
CA THR A 89 0.49 -5.66 -9.88
C THR A 89 0.88 -7.12 -10.10
N LEU A 90 2.18 -7.40 -10.12
CA LEU A 90 2.68 -8.76 -10.07
C LEU A 90 3.34 -9.03 -8.73
N ALA A 91 3.16 -10.23 -8.21
CA ALA A 91 3.85 -10.71 -7.04
C ALA A 91 4.43 -12.09 -7.30
N TYR A 92 5.67 -12.30 -6.86
CA TYR A 92 6.21 -13.64 -6.65
C TYR A 92 6.15 -13.95 -5.17
N THR A 93 5.49 -15.05 -4.82
CA THR A 93 5.32 -15.48 -3.44
C THR A 93 6.18 -16.71 -3.15
N ALA A 94 6.74 -16.75 -1.95
CA ALA A 94 7.36 -17.94 -1.41
C ALA A 94 6.32 -19.05 -1.19
N LYS A 95 6.79 -20.29 -0.93
CA LYS A 95 5.92 -21.45 -0.68
C LYS A 95 5.01 -21.27 0.54
N ASP A 96 5.42 -20.44 1.49
CA ASP A 96 4.65 -20.07 2.69
C ASP A 96 3.60 -18.97 2.42
N GLY A 97 3.49 -18.49 1.17
CA GLY A 97 2.55 -17.44 0.77
C GLY A 97 3.09 -16.02 0.90
N ARG A 98 4.27 -15.81 1.50
CA ARG A 98 4.83 -14.46 1.69
C ARG A 98 5.31 -13.86 0.37
N PRO A 99 4.97 -12.59 0.03
CA PRO A 99 5.52 -11.93 -1.15
C PRO A 99 7.04 -11.73 -0.99
N LEU A 100 7.80 -12.19 -1.97
CA LEU A 100 9.24 -11.98 -2.07
C LEU A 100 9.60 -10.87 -3.05
N ILE A 101 8.79 -10.71 -4.09
CA ILE A 101 8.95 -9.67 -5.11
C ILE A 101 7.57 -9.10 -5.39
N ARG A 102 7.46 -7.77 -5.48
CA ARG A 102 6.28 -7.07 -5.97
C ARG A 102 6.70 -6.09 -7.07
N ILE A 103 5.97 -6.10 -8.18
CA ILE A 103 6.22 -5.23 -9.34
C ILE A 103 4.96 -4.39 -9.57
N HIS A 104 5.13 -3.09 -9.52
CA HIS A 104 4.14 -2.09 -9.90
C HIS A 104 4.48 -1.57 -11.30
N PHE A 105 3.46 -1.29 -12.09
CA PHE A 105 3.62 -0.79 -13.46
C PHE A 105 3.08 0.64 -13.53
N ALA A 106 3.71 1.45 -14.39
CA ALA A 106 3.17 2.71 -14.84
C ALA A 106 3.35 2.78 -16.36
N PHE A 107 2.34 3.28 -17.08
CA PHE A 107 2.34 3.36 -18.54
C PHE A 107 1.96 4.75 -19.01
N ALA A 108 2.51 5.17 -20.14
CA ALA A 108 2.07 6.38 -20.81
C ALA A 108 0.64 6.18 -21.37
N ASP A 109 -0.19 7.22 -21.33
CA ASP A 109 -1.61 7.12 -21.69
C ASP A 109 -1.81 6.67 -23.15
N GLU A 110 -0.89 7.03 -24.04
CA GLU A 110 -0.95 6.66 -25.46
C GLU A 110 -0.77 5.16 -25.71
N ILE A 111 -0.28 4.38 -24.74
CA ILE A 111 -0.13 2.92 -24.89
C ILE A 111 -1.52 2.29 -24.78
N PRO A 112 -2.03 1.60 -25.81
CA PRO A 112 -3.36 0.96 -25.74
C PRO A 112 -3.41 -0.11 -24.65
N GLU A 113 -4.55 -0.24 -23.98
CA GLU A 113 -4.77 -1.20 -22.87
C GLU A 113 -4.28 -2.62 -23.21
N LYS A 114 -4.63 -3.14 -24.38
CA LYS A 114 -4.18 -4.46 -24.86
C LYS A 114 -2.65 -4.61 -24.87
N ASN A 115 -1.92 -3.55 -25.15
CA ASN A 115 -0.46 -3.56 -25.14
C ASN A 115 0.09 -3.47 -23.71
N ARG A 116 -0.56 -2.73 -22.81
CA ARG A 116 -0.24 -2.70 -21.37
C ARG A 116 -0.43 -4.10 -20.77
N GLU A 117 -1.58 -4.73 -21.02
CA GLU A 117 -1.89 -6.09 -20.59
C GLU A 117 -0.87 -7.12 -21.12
N GLY A 118 -0.57 -7.06 -22.43
CA GLY A 118 0.41 -7.94 -23.04
C GLY A 118 1.83 -7.78 -22.47
N CYS A 119 2.21 -6.55 -22.11
CA CYS A 119 3.47 -6.27 -21.41
C CYS A 119 3.48 -6.94 -20.03
N ILE A 120 2.43 -6.75 -19.24
CA ILE A 120 2.29 -7.35 -17.90
C ILE A 120 2.33 -8.88 -17.98
N GLU A 121 1.65 -9.48 -18.96
CA GLU A 121 1.66 -10.92 -19.18
C GLU A 121 3.07 -11.43 -19.53
N ALA A 122 3.82 -10.71 -20.38
CA ALA A 122 5.20 -11.04 -20.69
C ALA A 122 6.11 -11.03 -19.45
N PHE A 123 5.98 -10.01 -18.59
CA PHE A 123 6.69 -9.95 -17.31
C PHE A 123 6.29 -11.08 -16.37
N THR A 124 5.01 -11.44 -16.31
CA THR A 124 4.50 -12.55 -15.50
C THR A 124 5.17 -13.86 -15.89
N ASN A 125 5.16 -14.17 -17.19
CA ASN A 125 5.74 -15.39 -17.73
C ASN A 125 7.25 -15.45 -17.47
N HIS A 126 7.95 -14.31 -17.60
CA HIS A 126 9.39 -14.24 -17.35
C HIS A 126 9.72 -14.42 -15.86
N LEU A 127 8.98 -13.77 -14.97
CA LEU A 127 9.17 -13.88 -13.52
C LEU A 127 8.97 -15.33 -13.04
N GLN A 128 7.94 -16.02 -13.57
CA GLN A 128 7.72 -17.44 -13.28
C GLN A 128 8.85 -18.34 -13.78
N MET A 129 9.45 -18.01 -14.94
CA MET A 129 10.60 -18.75 -15.47
C MET A 129 11.83 -18.58 -14.57
N LEU A 130 12.17 -17.34 -14.20
CA LEU A 130 13.32 -17.05 -13.33
C LEU A 130 13.17 -17.70 -11.96
N ALA A 131 11.98 -17.61 -11.37
CA ALA A 131 11.69 -18.25 -10.09
C ALA A 131 11.95 -19.76 -10.09
N ARG A 132 11.63 -20.46 -11.18
CA ARG A 132 11.88 -21.91 -11.32
C ARG A 132 13.37 -22.27 -11.43
N VAL A 133 14.20 -21.36 -11.96
CA VAL A 133 15.62 -21.60 -12.21
C VAL A 133 16.48 -21.17 -11.02
N THR A 134 16.10 -20.11 -10.32
CA THR A 134 16.98 -19.44 -9.35
C THR A 134 16.51 -19.58 -7.90
N LEU A 135 15.23 -19.87 -7.67
CA LEU A 135 14.61 -19.93 -6.33
C LEU A 135 13.96 -21.30 -6.04
N GLY A 136 14.16 -22.27 -6.93
CA GLY A 136 13.66 -23.65 -6.85
C GLY A 136 14.61 -24.61 -6.15
#